data_AF-A0A1Y2K342-F1
#
_entry.id   AF-A0A1Y2K342-F1
#
_cell.length_a   1.000
_cell.length_b   1.000
_cell.length_c   1.000
_cell.angle_alpha   90.00
_cell.angle_beta   90.00
_cell.angle_gamma   90.00
#
_symmetry.space_group_name_H-M   'P 1'
#
loop_
_entity.id
_entity.type
_entity.pdbx_description
1 polymer ?
#
loop_
_entity_poly.entity_id
_entity_poly.type
_entity_poly.pdbx_seq_one_letter_code
_entity_poly.pdbx_strand_id
1 'polypeptide(L)'
;MISRVAGLPKAGVDVPVEIHFQPDGKGSERWRRRFDTRRYGSVMQAGGGRDAGLLIEHFGPFDLLFRLTPEPKGLAWSLVGWKLLKIPLPGWSRPVIECLESGEGERFFFDIDVAFPVVGHVTHYSGWVIKSP
;
A
#
# COMPACT_ATOMS: atom_id res chain seq x y z
N MET A 1 -16.16 -16.06 -1.50
CA MET A 1 -17.38 -15.36 -1.01
C MET A 1 -16.91 -14.15 -0.21
N ILE A 2 -17.51 -12.97 -0.44
CA ILE A 2 -17.25 -11.66 0.22
C ILE A 2 -15.86 -11.03 -0.03
N SER A 3 -15.68 -10.44 -1.22
CA SER A 3 -14.72 -9.33 -1.42
C SER A 3 -15.53 -8.04 -1.58
N ARG A 4 -16.05 -7.55 -0.45
CA ARG A 4 -16.80 -6.28 -0.38
C ARG A 4 -16.34 -5.38 0.77
N VAL A 5 -15.38 -5.83 1.58
CA VAL A 5 -14.81 -5.00 2.64
C VAL A 5 -13.57 -4.32 2.08
N ALA A 6 -13.64 -3.00 2.00
CA ALA A 6 -12.52 -2.10 1.73
C ALA A 6 -11.86 -2.18 0.33
N GLY A 7 -12.65 -2.16 -0.76
CA GLY A 7 -12.11 -1.74 -2.06
C GLY A 7 -10.83 -2.45 -2.51
N LEU A 8 -10.59 -3.71 -2.13
CA LEU A 8 -9.43 -4.43 -2.65
C LEU A 8 -9.73 -4.89 -4.08
N PRO A 9 -8.73 -5.00 -4.97
CA PRO A 9 -8.91 -5.62 -6.28
C PRO A 9 -9.60 -6.98 -6.12
N LYS A 10 -10.49 -7.35 -7.04
CA LYS A 10 -10.90 -8.75 -7.14
C LYS A 10 -9.65 -9.55 -7.48
N ALA A 11 -9.41 -10.66 -6.79
CA ALA A 11 -8.39 -11.61 -7.20
C ALA A 11 -8.55 -11.92 -8.69
N GLY A 12 -7.49 -11.66 -9.46
CA GLY A 12 -7.48 -11.75 -10.91
C GLY A 12 -6.05 -11.82 -11.41
N VAL A 13 -5.84 -12.61 -12.46
CA VAL A 13 -4.55 -12.71 -13.18
C VAL A 13 -4.59 -11.68 -14.32
N ASP A 14 -3.47 -11.00 -14.59
CA ASP A 14 -3.33 -9.99 -15.65
C ASP A 14 -4.33 -8.82 -15.57
N VAL A 15 -4.57 -8.30 -14.35
CA VAL A 15 -5.35 -7.07 -14.18
C VAL A 15 -4.52 -5.89 -14.66
N PRO A 16 -4.97 -5.07 -15.62
CA PRO A 16 -4.27 -3.86 -16.01
C PRO A 16 -4.10 -2.93 -14.80
N VAL A 17 -2.86 -2.61 -14.45
CA VAL A 17 -2.51 -1.71 -13.36
C VAL A 17 -1.86 -0.45 -13.92
N GLU A 18 -2.46 0.69 -13.65
CA GLU A 18 -1.85 2.01 -13.90
C GLU A 18 -1.55 2.65 -12.54
N ILE A 19 -0.29 3.04 -12.31
CA ILE A 19 0.12 3.75 -11.09
C ILE A 19 0.70 5.10 -11.49
N HIS A 20 0.10 6.16 -10.96
CA HIS A 20 0.60 7.52 -11.12
C HIS A 20 1.10 8.04 -9.77
N PHE A 21 2.39 8.33 -9.73
CA PHE A 21 3.06 8.99 -8.63
C PHE A 21 3.05 10.50 -8.90
N GLN A 22 2.47 11.27 -7.98
CA GLN A 22 2.41 12.73 -8.06
C GLN A 22 3.00 13.33 -6.77
N PRO A 23 4.32 13.54 -6.72
CA PRO A 23 4.94 14.31 -5.64
C PRO A 23 4.36 15.73 -5.60
N ASP A 24 3.99 16.22 -4.42
CA ASP A 24 3.42 17.57 -4.25
C ASP A 24 4.49 18.66 -4.03
N GLY A 25 5.76 18.27 -3.96
CA GLY A 25 6.91 19.16 -3.71
C GLY A 25 7.02 19.66 -2.26
N LYS A 26 6.12 19.26 -1.37
CA LYS A 26 6.05 19.65 0.05
C LYS A 26 6.29 18.47 1.00
N GLY A 27 6.79 17.36 0.47
CA GLY A 27 7.08 16.15 1.24
C GLY A 27 5.91 15.16 1.32
N SER A 28 4.86 15.34 0.52
CA SER A 28 3.83 14.32 0.32
C SER A 28 3.81 13.85 -1.13
N GLU A 29 3.37 12.62 -1.35
CA GLU A 29 3.26 12.02 -2.67
C GLU A 29 1.87 11.42 -2.84
N ARG A 30 1.13 11.91 -3.83
CA ARG A 30 -0.20 11.40 -4.13
C ARG A 30 -0.08 10.24 -5.11
N TRP A 31 -0.57 9.08 -4.68
CA TRP A 31 -0.62 7.89 -5.50
C TRP A 31 -2.03 7.74 -6.04
N ARG A 32 -2.14 7.58 -7.36
CA ARG A 32 -3.39 7.18 -8.00
C ARG A 32 -3.14 5.85 -8.69
N ARG A 33 -3.83 4.82 -8.23
CA ARG A 33 -3.75 3.47 -8.76
C ARG A 33 -5.06 3.14 -9.44
N ARG A 34 -5.02 2.59 -10.63
CA ARG A 34 -6.19 2.05 -11.32
C ARG A 34 -5.96 0.57 -11.55
N PHE A 35 -6.88 -0.24 -11.05
CA PHE A 35 -6.91 -1.69 -11.28
C PHE A 35 -8.20 -1.98 -12.03
N ASP A 36 -8.07 -2.23 -13.33
CA ASP A 36 -9.21 -2.40 -14.24
C ASP A 36 -10.20 -1.20 -14.15
N THR A 37 -11.42 -1.43 -13.64
CA THR A 37 -12.48 -0.43 -13.51
C THR A 37 -12.44 0.32 -12.18
N ARG A 38 -11.62 -0.13 -11.22
CA ARG A 38 -11.51 0.47 -9.88
C ARG A 38 -10.35 1.44 -9.80
N ARG A 39 -10.59 2.55 -9.10
CA ARG A 39 -9.59 3.59 -8.85
C ARG A 39 -9.35 3.69 -7.35
N TYR A 40 -8.09 3.75 -6.97
CA TYR A 40 -7.61 3.97 -5.61
C TYR A 40 -6.75 5.21 -5.59
N GLY A 41 -6.98 6.06 -4.59
CA GLY A 41 -6.17 7.23 -4.35
C GLY A 41 -5.68 7.19 -2.92
N SER A 42 -4.37 7.35 -2.73
CA SER A 42 -3.80 7.58 -1.41
C SER A 42 -2.80 8.73 -1.46
N VAL A 43 -2.50 9.26 -0.28
CA VAL A 43 -1.43 10.24 -0.10
C VAL A 43 -0.40 9.62 0.84
N MET A 44 0.81 9.47 0.34
CA MET A 44 1.97 9.06 1.12
C MET A 44 2.61 10.29 1.74
N GLN A 45 2.96 10.21 3.01
CA GLN A 45 3.66 11.27 3.73
C GLN A 45 4.62 10.68 4.75
N ALA A 46 5.79 11.30 4.91
CA ALA A 46 6.69 10.95 6.01
C ALA A 46 6.04 11.25 7.37
N GLY A 47 6.07 10.29 8.28
CA GLY A 47 5.59 10.44 9.64
C GLY A 47 6.46 11.41 10.45
N GLY A 48 5.82 12.17 11.33
CA GLY A 48 6.47 13.13 12.24
C GLY A 48 6.18 12.82 13.71
N GLY A 49 6.95 13.44 14.60
CA GLY A 49 6.78 13.29 16.06
C GLY A 49 6.90 11.83 16.50
N ARG A 50 5.82 11.29 17.10
CA ARG A 50 5.76 9.90 17.57
C ARG A 50 5.82 8.86 16.44
N ASP A 51 5.48 9.25 15.22
CA ASP A 51 5.46 8.39 14.04
C ASP A 51 6.69 8.65 13.15
N ALA A 52 7.72 9.33 13.66
CA ALA A 52 8.95 9.63 12.94
C ALA A 52 9.66 8.35 12.46
N GLY A 53 10.14 8.37 11.22
CA GLY A 53 10.76 7.20 10.57
C GLY A 53 9.77 6.19 9.99
N LEU A 54 8.47 6.46 10.05
CA LEU A 54 7.44 5.69 9.37
C LEU A 54 6.95 6.43 8.13
N LEU A 55 6.49 5.67 7.13
CA LEU A 55 5.72 6.21 6.02
C LEU A 55 4.23 6.07 6.34
N ILE A 56 3.47 7.15 6.18
CA ILE A 56 2.04 7.16 6.43
C ILE A 56 1.30 7.20 5.08
N GLU A 57 0.53 6.16 4.79
CA GLU A 57 -0.42 6.14 3.68
C GLU A 57 -1.81 6.58 4.16
N HIS A 58 -2.28 7.72 3.67
CA HIS A 58 -3.63 8.21 3.88
C HIS A 58 -4.55 7.61 2.82
N PHE A 59 -5.41 6.69 3.22
CA PHE A 59 -6.37 6.01 2.34
C PHE A 59 -7.80 6.18 2.86
N GLY A 60 -8.51 7.17 2.33
CA GLY A 60 -9.86 7.51 2.78
C GLY A 60 -9.87 7.86 4.28
N PRO A 61 -10.69 7.19 5.12
CA PRO A 61 -10.72 7.44 6.56
C PRO A 61 -9.59 6.75 7.33
N PHE A 62 -8.75 5.97 6.65
CA PHE A 62 -7.67 5.20 7.26
C PHE A 62 -6.32 5.89 7.09
N ASP A 63 -5.51 5.87 8.13
CA ASP A 63 -4.06 6.10 8.02
C ASP A 63 -3.35 4.78 8.28
N LEU A 64 -2.53 4.32 7.33
CA LEU A 64 -1.71 3.12 7.44
C LEU A 64 -0.26 3.54 7.69
N LEU A 65 0.35 3.04 8.75
CA LEU A 65 1.71 3.41 9.15
C LEU A 65 2.65 2.26 8.81
N PHE A 66 3.48 2.46 7.80
CA PHE A 66 4.42 1.48 7.28
C PHE A 66 5.83 1.75 7.79
N ARG A 67 6.53 0.67 8.13
CA ARG A 67 7.97 0.67 8.31
C ARG A 67 8.61 0.24 7.00
N LEU A 68 9.52 1.07 6.50
CA LEU A 68 10.33 0.76 5.33
C LEU A 68 11.67 0.15 5.79
N THR A 69 11.99 -1.02 5.29
CA THR A 69 13.22 -1.74 5.60
C THR A 69 13.94 -2.07 4.30
N PRO A 70 15.17 -1.59 4.07
CA PRO A 70 15.95 -2.00 2.92
C PRO A 70 16.36 -3.47 3.08
N GLU A 71 16.07 -4.26 2.06
CA GLU A 71 16.43 -5.67 1.96
C GLU A 71 17.30 -5.93 0.72
N PRO A 72 18.07 -7.03 0.67
CA PRO A 72 18.86 -7.37 -0.52
C PRO A 72 18.05 -7.49 -1.81
N LYS A 73 16.76 -7.82 -1.70
CA LYS A 73 15.85 -8.02 -2.83
C LYS A 73 15.07 -6.76 -3.22
N GLY A 74 15.12 -5.69 -2.42
CA GLY A 74 14.31 -4.50 -2.63
C GLY A 74 14.00 -3.74 -1.34
N LEU A 75 12.94 -2.94 -1.36
CA LEU A 75 12.44 -2.20 -0.22
C LEU A 75 11.22 -2.95 0.34
N ALA A 76 11.34 -3.44 1.57
CA ALA A 76 10.23 -4.08 2.27
C ALA A 76 9.42 -3.07 3.08
N TRP A 77 8.10 -3.23 3.05
CA TRP A 77 7.12 -2.37 3.68
C TRP A 77 6.24 -3.24 4.57
N SER A 78 6.32 -3.03 5.88
CA SER A 78 5.49 -3.75 6.84
C SER A 78 4.56 -2.78 7.55
N LEU A 79 3.26 -3.06 7.56
CA LEU A 79 2.31 -2.26 8.34
C LEU A 79 2.57 -2.49 9.83
N VAL A 80 2.93 -1.43 10.55
CA VAL A 80 3.20 -1.47 11.99
C VAL A 80 2.09 -0.84 12.82
N GLY A 81 1.25 -0.02 12.21
CA GLY A 81 0.12 0.63 12.87
C GLY A 81 -0.94 1.10 11.89
N TRP A 82 -2.14 1.35 12.38
CA TRP A 82 -3.21 1.93 11.59
C TRP A 82 -4.15 2.76 12.44
N LYS A 83 -4.77 3.77 11.83
CA LYS A 83 -5.69 4.70 12.47
C LYS A 83 -6.98 4.76 11.65
N LEU A 84 -8.10 4.95 12.32
CA LEU A 84 -9.39 5.28 11.70
C LEU A 84 -9.80 6.66 12.18
N LEU A 85 -10.06 7.59 11.27
CA LEU A 85 -10.40 8.98 11.60
C LEU A 85 -9.39 9.62 12.58
N LYS A 86 -8.09 9.36 12.36
CA LYS A 86 -6.96 9.77 13.22
C LYS A 86 -6.88 9.12 14.61
N ILE A 87 -7.81 8.23 14.96
CA ILE A 87 -7.78 7.46 16.21
C ILE A 87 -6.96 6.18 16.00
N PRO A 88 -5.90 5.93 16.79
CA PRO A 88 -5.13 4.69 16.70
C PRO A 88 -6.02 3.49 17.02
N LEU A 89 -6.05 2.52 16.10
CA LEU A 89 -6.80 1.30 16.29
C LEU A 89 -5.95 0.26 17.06
N PRO A 90 -6.60 -0.64 17.83
CA PRO A 90 -5.89 -1.67 18.58
C PRO A 90 -5.08 -2.60 17.67
N GLY A 91 -3.91 -3.04 18.14
CA GLY A 91 -3.01 -3.91 17.36
C GLY A 91 -3.64 -5.24 16.93
N TRP A 92 -4.56 -5.80 17.72
CA TRP A 92 -5.26 -7.05 17.38
C TRP A 92 -6.20 -6.92 16.17
N SER A 93 -6.62 -5.70 15.84
CA SER A 93 -7.49 -5.43 14.68
C SER A 93 -6.70 -5.16 13.40
N ARG A 94 -5.38 -4.92 13.53
CA ARG A 94 -4.52 -4.47 12.45
C ARG A 94 -4.39 -5.54 11.36
N PRO A 95 -4.59 -5.20 10.08
CA PRO A 95 -4.27 -6.10 8.99
C PRO A 95 -2.75 -6.35 8.95
N VAL A 96 -2.37 -7.53 8.51
CA VAL A 96 -1.00 -7.81 8.09
C VAL A 96 -0.93 -7.37 6.63
N ILE A 97 -0.10 -6.36 6.38
CA ILE A 97 0.21 -5.90 5.03
C ILE A 97 1.73 -5.92 4.92
N GLU A 98 2.21 -6.80 4.05
CA GLU A 98 3.62 -6.91 3.69
C GLU A 98 3.72 -6.59 2.21
N CYS A 99 4.63 -5.69 1.87
CA CYS A 99 4.91 -5.32 0.50
C CYS A 99 6.42 -5.33 0.26
N LEU A 100 6.84 -5.87 -0.88
CA LEU A 100 8.22 -5.79 -1.35
C LEU A 100 8.23 -5.09 -2.71
N GLU A 101 8.98 -4.00 -2.80
CA GLU A 101 9.16 -3.24 -4.02
C GLU A 101 10.61 -3.35 -4.50
N SER A 102 10.83 -3.54 -5.79
CA SER A 102 12.17 -3.55 -6.36
C SER A 102 12.19 -2.95 -7.77
N GLY A 103 13.35 -2.49 -8.19
CA GLY A 103 13.54 -1.91 -9.53
C GLY A 103 14.64 -2.63 -10.28
N GLU A 104 14.35 -3.06 -11.50
CA GLU A 104 15.34 -3.61 -12.44
C GLU A 104 15.17 -2.95 -13.81
N GLY A 105 16.12 -2.08 -14.17
CA GLY A 105 16.05 -1.29 -15.40
C GLY A 105 14.83 -0.37 -15.42
N GLU A 106 13.94 -0.58 -16.39
CA GLU A 106 12.69 0.21 -16.54
C GLU A 106 11.49 -0.42 -15.81
N ARG A 107 11.68 -1.61 -15.23
CA ARG A 107 10.61 -2.35 -14.55
C ARG A 107 10.65 -2.05 -13.05
N PHE A 108 9.49 -1.66 -12.55
CA PHE A 108 9.20 -1.55 -11.14
C PHE A 108 8.36 -2.76 -10.73
N PHE A 109 8.93 -3.62 -9.90
CA PHE A 109 8.30 -4.81 -9.35
C PHE A 109 7.66 -4.52 -8.01
N PHE A 110 6.52 -5.16 -7.77
CA PHE A 110 5.83 -5.11 -6.49
C PHE A 110 5.26 -6.50 -6.18
N ASP A 111 5.34 -6.88 -4.91
CA ASP A 111 4.71 -8.07 -4.34
C ASP A 111 4.01 -7.61 -3.07
N ILE A 112 2.68 -7.74 -3.01
CA ILE A 112 1.85 -7.21 -1.93
C ILE A 112 0.94 -8.31 -1.42
N ASP A 113 1.09 -8.62 -0.13
CA ASP A 113 0.23 -9.53 0.62
C ASP A 113 -0.59 -8.76 1.65
N VAL A 114 -1.89 -9.04 1.70
CA VAL A 114 -2.86 -8.43 2.61
C VAL A 114 -3.70 -9.50 3.27
N ALA A 115 -3.57 -9.60 4.59
CA ALA A 115 -4.38 -10.47 5.44
C ALA A 115 -5.04 -9.69 6.58
N PHE A 116 -6.27 -10.05 6.94
CA PHE A 116 -6.98 -9.46 8.09
C PHE A 116 -7.08 -10.48 9.22
N PRO A 117 -6.94 -10.08 10.50
CA PRO A 117 -6.94 -11.03 11.63
C PRO A 117 -8.19 -11.91 11.72
N VAL A 118 -9.36 -11.36 11.35
CA VAL A 118 -10.65 -12.06 11.46
C VAL A 118 -11.05 -12.77 10.16
N VAL A 119 -10.62 -12.26 9.01
CA VAL A 119 -11.02 -12.77 7.69
C VAL A 119 -9.98 -13.72 7.10
N GLY A 120 -8.76 -13.73 7.64
CA GLY A 120 -7.62 -14.45 7.07
C GLY A 120 -6.99 -13.71 5.89
N HIS A 121 -6.22 -14.43 5.08
CA HIS A 121 -5.60 -13.91 3.86
C HIS A 121 -6.68 -13.41 2.89
N VAL A 122 -6.62 -12.13 2.51
CA VAL A 122 -7.64 -11.50 1.66
C VAL A 122 -7.17 -11.46 0.23
N THR A 123 -5.92 -11.04 -0.01
CA THR A 123 -5.36 -10.97 -1.36
C THR A 123 -3.84 -10.96 -1.30
N HIS A 124 -3.24 -11.64 -2.27
CA HIS A 124 -1.84 -11.51 -2.61
C HIS A 124 -1.79 -11.19 -4.10
N TYR A 125 -1.03 -10.18 -4.48
CA TYR A 125 -0.79 -9.86 -5.87
C TYR A 125 0.65 -9.39 -6.06
N SER A 126 1.27 -9.90 -7.11
CA SER A 126 2.61 -9.54 -7.52
C SER A 126 2.61 -9.22 -9.01
N GLY A 127 3.55 -8.39 -9.43
CA GLY A 127 3.65 -7.96 -10.80
C GLY A 127 4.74 -6.93 -10.99
N TRP A 128 4.74 -6.36 -12.19
CA TRP A 128 5.63 -5.27 -12.54
C TRP A 128 4.91 -4.27 -13.43
N VAL A 129 5.36 -3.02 -13.36
CA VAL A 129 4.95 -1.95 -14.26
C VAL A 129 6.19 -1.32 -14.87
N ILE A 130 6.03 -0.78 -16.07
CA ILE A 130 7.03 0.07 -16.71
C ILE A 130 6.56 1.51 -16.67
N LYS A 131 7.51 2.43 -16.60
CA LYS A 131 7.20 3.85 -16.73
C LYS A 131 6.59 4.08 -18.12
N SER A 132 5.41 4.71 -18.17
CA SER A 132 4.85 5.15 -19.45
C SER A 132 5.79 6.18 -20.10
N PRO A 133 5.98 6.12 -21.43
CA PRO A 133 6.85 7.05 -22.16
C PRO A 133 6.42 8.52 -22.01
#